data_AF-A0A9D8N1J0-F1
#
_entry.id   AF-A0A9D8N1J0-F1
#
_cell.length_a   1.000
_cell.length_b   1.000
_cell.length_c   1.000
_cell.angle_alpha   90.00
_cell.angle_beta   90.00
_cell.angle_gamma   90.00
#
_symmetry.space_group_name_H-M   'P 1'
#
loop_
_entity.id
_entity.type
_entity.pdbx_description
1 polymer ?
#
loop_
_entity_poly.entity_id
_entity_poly.type
_entity_poly.pdbx_seq_one_letter_code
_entity_poly.pdbx_strand_id
1 'polypeptide(L)'
;LCRVNNIYHRDIIEILIECGRDGLRIKNIARRIYNKHVDFFVKSVDYSEIRDSVGRYLWEQSQRNESPFIRTRYGTYAIKPDFAIQLDLFLDFVYRSEAHKEAPKPTANPHHIQLELF
;
A
#
# COMPACT_ATOMS: atom_id res chain seq x y z
N LEU A 1 -5.12 15.84 -5.33
CA LEU A 1 -4.57 14.46 -5.43
C LEU A 1 -5.21 13.76 -6.61
N CYS A 2 -4.56 13.79 -7.78
CA CYS A 2 -5.13 13.32 -9.05
C CYS A 2 -5.42 11.81 -9.01
N ARG A 3 -6.66 11.43 -9.33
CA ARG A 3 -7.07 10.05 -9.58
C ARG A 3 -6.33 9.49 -10.79
N VAL A 4 -5.28 8.71 -10.55
CA VAL A 4 -4.88 7.64 -11.47
C VAL A 4 -4.81 6.39 -10.59
N ASN A 5 -5.82 5.54 -10.73
CA ASN A 5 -6.05 4.38 -9.88
C ASN A 5 -5.23 3.19 -10.40
N ASN A 6 -4.03 3.00 -9.85
CA ASN A 6 -3.42 1.68 -9.84
C ASN A 6 -3.84 0.98 -8.54
N ILE A 7 -4.30 -0.28 -8.62
CA ILE A 7 -4.71 -1.05 -7.44
C ILE A 7 -3.57 -1.23 -6.42
N TYR A 8 -2.32 -1.15 -6.88
CA TYR A 8 -1.12 -1.23 -6.06
C TYR A 8 -0.60 0.15 -5.62
N HIS A 9 -1.37 1.23 -5.78
CA HIS A 9 -0.91 2.59 -5.47
C HIS A 9 -0.36 2.73 -4.04
N ARG A 10 -1.06 2.16 -3.06
CA ARG A 10 -0.64 2.17 -1.65
C ARG A 10 0.68 1.42 -1.48
N ASP A 11 0.80 0.22 -2.02
CA ASP A 11 2.03 -0.58 -1.94
C ASP A 11 3.22 0.13 -2.59
N ILE A 12 3.00 0.80 -3.72
CA ILE A 12 4.02 1.58 -4.41
C ILE A 12 4.53 2.70 -3.50
N ILE A 13 3.63 3.44 -2.83
CA ILE A 13 4.02 4.51 -1.90
C ILE A 13 4.84 3.93 -0.74
N GLU A 14 4.34 2.90 -0.07
CA GLU A 14 5.02 2.26 1.06
C GLU A 14 6.43 1.81 0.68
N ILE A 15 6.55 1.06 -0.44
CA ILE A 15 7.83 0.55 -0.93
C ILE A 15 8.82 1.70 -1.22
N LEU A 16 8.34 2.80 -1.81
CA LEU A 16 9.22 3.91 -2.21
C LEU A 16 9.58 4.84 -1.04
N ILE A 17 8.72 4.98 -0.04
CA ILE A 17 9.05 5.71 1.20
C ILE A 17 10.19 4.98 1.91
N GLU A 18 10.07 3.67 2.10
CA GLU A 18 11.09 2.86 2.76
C GLU A 18 12.44 2.90 2.05
N CYS A 19 12.46 2.98 0.71
CA CYS A 19 13.72 3.06 -0.06
C CYS A 19 14.37 4.45 -0.03
N GLY A 20 13.62 5.49 0.38
CA GLY A 20 14.11 6.86 0.42
C GLY A 20 14.49 7.42 -0.94
N ARG A 21 15.50 8.30 -0.96
CA ARG A 21 15.83 9.16 -2.11
C ARG A 21 16.44 8.43 -3.31
N ASP A 22 17.12 7.31 -3.08
CA ASP A 22 17.75 6.54 -4.16
C ASP A 22 16.71 5.84 -5.05
N GLY A 23 15.52 5.60 -4.49
CA GLY A 23 14.41 4.95 -5.16
C GLY A 23 14.67 3.46 -5.39
N LEU A 24 13.82 2.85 -6.21
CA LEU A 24 13.85 1.43 -6.48
C LEU A 24 13.58 1.12 -7.94
N ARG A 25 14.26 0.08 -8.47
CA ARG A 25 14.03 -0.42 -9.83
C ARG A 25 12.64 -1.03 -9.94
N ILE A 26 11.98 -0.83 -11.08
CA ILE A 26 10.62 -1.35 -11.34
C ILE A 26 10.47 -2.85 -11.06
N LYS A 27 11.48 -3.65 -11.43
CA LYS A 27 11.49 -5.10 -11.19
C LYS A 27 11.41 -5.45 -9.70
N ASN A 28 12.02 -4.63 -8.84
CA ASN A 28 12.08 -4.84 -7.41
C ASN A 28 10.78 -4.33 -6.75
N ILE A 29 10.24 -3.20 -7.21
CA ILE A 29 8.91 -2.72 -6.77
C ILE A 29 7.85 -3.78 -7.06
N ALA A 30 7.77 -4.24 -8.31
CA ALA A 30 6.82 -5.27 -8.73
C ALA A 30 7.00 -6.59 -7.96
N ARG A 31 8.25 -6.96 -7.63
CA ARG A 31 8.53 -8.17 -6.84
C ARG A 31 8.02 -8.05 -5.40
N ARG A 32 8.22 -6.91 -4.76
CA ARG A 32 7.69 -6.67 -3.41
C ARG A 32 6.16 -6.68 -3.39
N ILE A 33 5.53 -6.10 -4.41
CA ILE A 33 4.07 -6.14 -4.57
C ILE A 33 3.61 -7.58 -4.78
N TYR A 34 4.21 -8.31 -5.72
CA TYR A 34 3.90 -9.72 -5.95
C TYR A 34 3.99 -10.54 -4.66
N ASN A 35 5.07 -10.38 -3.90
CA ASN A 35 5.27 -11.10 -2.64
C ASN A 35 4.22 -10.75 -1.56
N LYS A 36 3.64 -9.55 -1.59
CA LYS A 36 2.58 -9.14 -0.66
C LYS A 36 1.20 -9.72 -1.03
N HIS A 37 0.94 -9.92 -2.32
CA HIS A 37 -0.37 -10.30 -2.84
C HIS A 37 -0.46 -11.77 -3.27
N VAL A 38 0.68 -12.48 -3.34
CA VAL A 38 0.68 -13.91 -3.66
C VAL A 38 0.24 -14.71 -2.45
N ASP A 39 -0.99 -15.22 -2.51
CA ASP A 39 -1.51 -16.17 -1.53
C ASP A 39 -1.23 -17.61 -1.99
N PHE A 40 -0.94 -18.50 -1.03
CA PHE A 40 -0.70 -19.92 -1.31
C PHE A 40 -1.93 -20.66 -1.87
N PHE A 41 -3.14 -20.12 -1.66
CA PHE A 41 -4.39 -20.86 -1.85
C PHE A 41 -5.37 -20.24 -2.87
N VAL A 42 -5.11 -19.03 -3.37
CA VAL A 42 -6.06 -18.32 -4.24
C VAL A 42 -5.34 -17.77 -5.48
N LYS A 43 -6.02 -17.90 -6.62
CA LYS A 43 -5.74 -17.40 -7.98
C LYS A 43 -4.40 -16.68 -8.15
N SER A 44 -3.52 -17.27 -8.98
CA SER A 44 -2.21 -16.72 -9.31
C SER A 44 -2.32 -15.31 -9.88
N VAL A 45 -1.91 -14.30 -9.11
CA VAL A 45 -1.60 -12.99 -9.66
C VAL A 45 -0.37 -13.16 -10.55
N ASP A 46 -0.37 -12.69 -11.80
CA ASP A 46 0.81 -12.79 -12.66
C ASP A 46 1.80 -11.66 -12.34
N TYR A 47 3.06 -12.03 -12.09
CA TYR A 47 4.15 -11.07 -11.91
C TYR A 47 4.32 -10.15 -13.13
N SER A 48 4.10 -10.66 -14.34
CA SER A 48 4.26 -9.88 -15.58
C SER A 48 3.23 -8.74 -15.64
N GLU A 49 1.97 -9.05 -15.32
CA GLU A 49 0.87 -8.09 -15.24
C GLU A 49 1.11 -7.02 -14.18
N ILE A 50 1.58 -7.42 -12.98
CA ILE A 50 1.96 -6.45 -11.93
C ILE A 50 3.04 -5.52 -12.44
N ARG A 51 4.12 -6.07 -13.01
CA ARG A 51 5.28 -5.28 -13.45
C ARG A 51 4.88 -4.26 -14.52
N ASP A 52 4.07 -4.66 -15.48
CA ASP A 52 3.66 -3.79 -16.58
C ASP A 52 2.65 -2.74 -16.12
N SER A 53 1.70 -3.12 -15.28
CA SER A 53 0.75 -2.21 -14.63
C SER A 53 1.45 -1.13 -13.80
N VAL A 54 2.35 -1.53 -12.90
CA VAL A 54 3.12 -0.62 -12.05
C VAL A 54 4.07 0.23 -12.87
N GLY A 55 4.70 -0.36 -13.90
CA GLY A 55 5.65 0.32 -14.77
C GLY A 55 4.99 1.45 -15.57
N ARG A 56 3.85 1.14 -16.20
CA ARG A 56 3.03 2.14 -16.91
C ARG A 56 2.59 3.25 -15.97
N TYR A 57 2.04 2.88 -14.82
CA TYR A 57 1.58 3.84 -13.82
C TYR A 57 2.68 4.81 -13.38
N LEU A 58 3.82 4.29 -12.95
CA LEU A 58 4.94 5.11 -12.48
C LEU A 58 5.53 5.98 -13.59
N TRP A 59 5.58 5.47 -14.83
CA TRP A 59 6.02 6.26 -15.97
C TRP A 59 5.08 7.45 -16.24
N GLU A 60 3.77 7.22 -16.31
CA GLU A 60 2.76 8.28 -16.50
C GLU A 60 2.78 9.29 -15.36
N GLN A 61 2.93 8.83 -14.12
CA GLN A 61 3.02 9.68 -12.94
C GLN A 61 4.28 10.53 -12.90
N SER A 62 5.43 9.94 -13.24
CA SER A 62 6.72 10.65 -13.21
C SER A 62 6.83 11.83 -14.17
N GLN A 63 5.94 11.91 -15.17
CA GLN A 63 5.86 13.03 -16.11
C GLN A 63 5.05 14.21 -15.57
N ARG A 64 4.32 14.03 -14.47
CA ARG A 64 3.43 15.05 -13.91
C ARG A 64 4.14 15.79 -12.78
N ASN A 65 4.16 17.12 -12.86
CA ASN A 65 4.78 17.96 -11.83
C ASN A 65 4.08 17.82 -10.47
N GLU A 66 2.76 17.67 -10.47
CA GLU A 66 1.92 17.50 -9.27
C GLU A 66 2.00 16.10 -8.65
N SER A 67 2.59 15.12 -9.36
CA SER A 67 2.71 13.77 -8.85
C SER A 67 3.83 13.67 -7.82
N PRO A 68 3.68 12.88 -6.74
CA PRO A 68 4.76 12.67 -5.79
C PRO A 68 5.89 11.81 -6.34
N PHE A 69 5.69 11.13 -7.48
CA PHE A 69 6.67 10.19 -8.04
C PHE A 69 7.66 10.90 -8.96
N ILE A 70 8.91 10.45 -8.92
CA ILE A 70 9.99 10.92 -9.79
C ILE A 70 10.78 9.74 -10.35
N ARG A 71 11.25 9.86 -11.59
CA ARG A 71 12.17 8.90 -12.21
C ARG A 71 13.60 9.38 -12.01
N THR A 72 14.41 8.64 -11.25
CA THR A 72 15.80 9.03 -10.93
C THR A 72 16.80 8.53 -11.97
N ARG A 73 16.63 7.28 -12.41
CA ARG A 73 17.47 6.61 -13.42
C ARG A 73 16.59 5.74 -14.31
N TYR A 74 17.16 5.16 -15.37
CA TYR A 74 16.40 4.29 -16.28
C TYR A 74 15.68 3.17 -15.52
N GLY A 75 14.35 3.21 -15.46
CA GLY A 75 13.53 2.24 -14.74
C GLY A 75 13.68 2.24 -13.21
N THR A 76 14.24 3.30 -12.61
CA THR A 76 14.27 3.52 -11.15
C THR A 76 13.34 4.68 -10.79
N TYR A 77 12.49 4.47 -9.80
CA TYR A 77 11.49 5.44 -9.33
C TYR A 77 11.68 5.73 -7.84
N ALA A 78 11.41 6.97 -7.43
CA ALA A 78 11.48 7.42 -6.05
C ALA A 78 10.29 8.37 -5.75
N ILE A 79 10.15 8.75 -4.49
CA ILE A 79 9.26 9.83 -4.08
C ILE A 79 10.05 11.15 -4.02
N LYS A 80 9.44 12.22 -4.52
CA LYS A 80 9.99 13.58 -4.42
C LYS A 80 10.15 13.96 -2.94
N PRO A 81 11.29 14.55 -2.52
CA PRO A 81 11.53 14.90 -1.13
C PRO A 81 10.39 15.71 -0.49
N ASP A 82 9.82 16.66 -1.24
CA ASP A 82 8.74 17.54 -0.79
C ASP A 82 7.45 16.80 -0.42
N PHE A 83 7.25 15.60 -0.97
CA PHE A 83 6.06 14.78 -0.75
C PHE A 83 6.28 13.64 0.24
N ALA A 84 7.53 13.32 0.60
CA ALA A 84 7.85 12.15 1.41
C ALA A 84 7.16 12.19 2.78
N ILE A 85 7.30 13.30 3.51
CA ILE A 85 6.69 13.48 4.84
C ILE A 85 5.16 13.46 4.77
N GLN A 86 4.59 14.09 3.74
CA GLN A 86 3.14 14.14 3.56
C GLN A 86 2.55 12.74 3.30
N LEU A 87 3.22 11.93 2.48
CA LEU A 87 2.77 10.58 2.17
C LEU A 87 2.95 9.62 3.35
N ASP A 88 4.04 9.77 4.11
CA ASP A 88 4.28 8.97 5.31
C ASP A 88 3.19 9.23 6.37
N LEU A 89 2.87 10.50 6.64
CA LEU A 89 1.77 10.88 7.54
C LEU A 89 0.40 10.39 7.03
N PHE A 90 0.19 10.42 5.71
CA PHE A 90 -1.03 9.88 5.11
C PHE A 90 -1.17 8.37 5.35
N LEU A 91 -0.08 7.61 5.20
CA LEU A 91 -0.09 6.18 5.50
C LEU A 91 -0.39 5.92 6.97
N ASP A 92 0.26 6.63 7.89
CA ASP A 92 0.01 6.54 9.33
C ASP A 92 -1.47 6.74 9.69
N PHE A 93 -2.10 7.74 9.06
CA PHE A 93 -3.53 7.99 9.25
C PHE A 93 -4.39 6.82 8.75
N VAL A 94 -4.10 6.30 7.55
CA VAL A 94 -4.81 5.14 6.99
C VAL A 94 -4.65 3.92 7.92
N TYR A 95 -3.44 3.60 8.35
CA TYR A 95 -3.17 2.48 9.26
C TYR A 95 -3.94 2.59 10.58
N ARG A 96 -3.95 3.77 11.21
CA ARG A 96 -4.76 4.02 12.42
C ARG A 96 -6.26 3.84 12.16
N SER A 97 -6.75 4.31 11.02
CA SER A 97 -8.17 4.20 10.67
C SER A 97 -8.63 2.76 10.48
N GLU A 98 -7.78 1.89 9.91
CA GLU A 98 -8.09 0.47 9.75
C GLU A 98 -8.03 -0.26 11.10
N ALA A 99 -7.04 0.04 11.94
CA ALA A 99 -6.92 -0.55 13.28
C ALA A 99 -8.15 -0.27 14.17
N HIS A 100 -8.76 0.92 14.05
CA HIS A 100 -9.99 1.25 14.79
C HIS A 100 -11.24 0.52 14.30
N LYS A 101 -11.24 -0.05 13.09
CA LYS A 101 -12.37 -0.87 12.59
C LYS A 101 -12.33 -2.31 13.13
N GLU A 102 -11.16 -2.79 13.51
CA GLU A 102 -10.94 -4.15 14.02
C GLU A 102 -11.01 -4.24 15.55
N ALA A 103 -11.20 -3.12 16.27
CA ALA A 103 -11.40 -3.16 17.71
C ALA A 103 -12.58 -4.09 18.05
N PRO A 104 -12.37 -5.15 18.85
CA PRO A 104 -13.44 -6.06 19.21
C PRO A 104 -14.54 -5.26 19.91
N LYS A 105 -15.79 -5.37 19.42
CA LYS A 105 -16.95 -4.92 20.19
C LYS A 105 -16.84 -5.58 21.56
N PRO A 106 -16.90 -4.83 22.69
CA PRO A 106 -17.03 -5.48 23.97
C PRO A 106 -18.27 -6.36 23.87
N THR A 107 -18.08 -7.68 23.98
CA THR A 107 -19.18 -8.63 24.16
C THR A 107 -19.82 -8.30 25.50
N ALA A 108 -20.73 -7.33 25.48
CA ALA A 108 -21.74 -7.21 26.49
C ALA A 108 -22.57 -8.48 26.39
N ASN A 109 -22.32 -9.43 27.28
CA ASN A 109 -23.24 -10.53 27.55
C ASN A 109 -23.95 -10.21 28.88
N PRO A 110 -25.06 -9.45 28.87
CA PRO A 110 -25.91 -9.34 30.05
C PRO A 110 -26.99 -10.42 29.97
N HIS A 111 -27.13 -11.18 31.06
CA HIS A 111 -28.19 -12.15 31.39
C HIS A 111 -28.00 -13.60 30.89
N HIS A 112 -27.62 -14.52 31.79
CA HIS A 112 -28.59 -15.31 32.58
C HIS A 112 -27.84 -16.29 33.51
N ILE A 113 -27.74 -15.97 34.80
CA ILE A 113 -27.43 -16.98 35.83
C ILE A 113 -28.80 -17.48 36.32
N GLN A 114 -29.22 -18.64 35.82
CA GLN A 114 -30.23 -19.45 36.51
C GLN A 114 -29.49 -20.38 37.47
N LEU A 115 -29.49 -20.02 38.75
CA LEU A 115 -29.22 -20.95 39.83
C LEU A 115 -30.51 -21.76 40.03
N GLU A 116 -30.57 -22.94 39.42
CA GLU A 116 -31.52 -23.98 39.83
C GLU A 116 -31.10 -24.47 41.22
N LEU A 117 -32.02 -24.32 42.19
CA LEU A 117 -31.93 -24.96 43.50
C LEU A 117 -31.99 -26.48 43.34
N PHE A 118 -30.95 -27.18 43.80
CA PHE A 118 -31.05 -28.51 44.39
C PHE A 118 -30.05 -28.62 45.54
#